data_AF-A0A2X1J1L9-F1
#
_entry.id   AF-A0A2X1J1L9-F1
#
_cell.length_a   1.000
_cell.length_b   1.000
_cell.length_c   1.000
_cell.angle_alpha   90.00
_cell.angle_beta   90.00
_cell.angle_gamma   90.00
#
_symmetry.space_group_name_H-M   'P 1'
#
loop_
_entity.id
_entity.type
_entity.pdbx_description
1 polymer ?
#
loop_
_entity_poly.entity_id
_entity_poly.type
_entity_poly.pdbx_seq_one_letter_code
_entity_poly.pdbx_strand_id
1 'polypeptide(L)'
;MCLPAIKADLERLFRLLTQRFAFLTQGGAAPETPNPRLPPLDSGILGGYIAPDNLTITLSVGHSLFDERFGLAPQMPKKLQKMTRFPNDSLDAALCHGDVLLQICANTQDTVIHALRDIIKHTPDLLSVRWKREGFISDHAARSKGKETPINLLGFKDGTANPDSQNDKLMQKVVWVTADQQEPAWTIGGSYQAVRLIQFRVEFWDRTPLKEQQTIFGRDKQTGAPLGMQHEHDVPDYASDPEGKVIALDSHIRLANPRTAESESSLMLRRGYSYSLGVTNSGQLDMGLLFVCYQHDLEKGFLTVQKRLNGEALEEYVKPIGGGYFFALPGVKDANDYFGSALLRV
;
A
#
# COMPACT_ATOMS: atom_id res chain seq x y z
N MET A 1 13.23 10.64 -28.09
CA MET A 1 14.37 9.86 -28.60
C MET A 1 15.00 9.21 -27.37
N CYS A 2 14.82 7.90 -27.16
CA CYS A 2 15.38 7.18 -26.01
C CYS A 2 16.91 7.23 -26.11
N LEU A 3 17.61 7.55 -25.01
CA LEU A 3 19.06 7.36 -24.94
C LEU A 3 19.30 5.89 -24.54
N PRO A 4 19.84 5.02 -25.42
CA PRO A 4 19.95 3.58 -25.16
C PRO A 4 20.70 3.25 -23.87
N ALA A 5 21.67 4.10 -23.47
CA ALA A 5 22.39 3.98 -22.21
C ALA A 5 21.47 4.05 -20.97
N ILE A 6 20.40 4.83 -21.02
CA ILE A 6 19.50 5.08 -19.88
C ILE A 6 18.53 3.89 -19.66
N LYS A 7 18.06 3.23 -20.72
CA LYS A 7 17.28 1.97 -20.59
C LYS A 7 18.14 0.82 -20.04
N ALA A 8 19.42 0.76 -20.43
CA ALA A 8 20.36 -0.21 -19.89
C ALA A 8 20.61 -0.02 -18.38
N ASP A 9 20.67 1.24 -17.91
CA ASP A 9 20.76 1.54 -16.48
C ASP A 9 19.50 1.14 -15.70
N LEU A 10 18.31 1.29 -16.28
CA LEU A 10 17.07 0.79 -15.67
C LEU A 10 17.06 -0.74 -15.56
N GLU A 11 17.52 -1.45 -16.60
CA GLU A 11 17.70 -2.90 -16.53
C GLU A 11 18.71 -3.30 -15.44
N ARG A 12 19.85 -2.60 -15.36
CA ARG A 12 20.86 -2.79 -14.32
C ARG A 12 20.25 -2.61 -12.93
N LEU A 13 19.46 -1.56 -12.72
CA LEU A 13 18.75 -1.31 -11.47
C LEU A 13 17.82 -2.48 -11.12
N PHE A 14 16.96 -2.93 -12.04
CA PHE A 14 15.99 -3.99 -11.76
C PHE A 14 16.65 -5.34 -11.48
N ARG A 15 17.72 -5.69 -12.21
CA ARG A 15 18.52 -6.88 -11.92
C ARG A 15 19.18 -6.80 -10.55
N LEU A 16 19.77 -5.65 -10.22
CA LEU A 16 20.40 -5.43 -8.92
C LEU A 16 19.38 -5.52 -7.77
N LEU A 17 18.23 -4.85 -7.88
CA LEU A 17 17.16 -4.93 -6.89
C LEU A 17 16.68 -6.37 -6.70
N THR A 18 16.49 -7.13 -7.79
CA THR A 18 16.12 -8.55 -7.73
C THR A 18 17.13 -9.35 -6.91
N GLN A 19 18.42 -9.16 -7.15
CA GLN A 19 19.49 -9.85 -6.40
C GLN A 19 19.49 -9.46 -4.92
N ARG A 20 19.36 -8.17 -4.61
CA ARG A 20 19.30 -7.69 -3.22
C ARG A 20 18.08 -8.26 -2.50
N PHE A 21 16.91 -8.23 -3.12
CA PHE A 21 15.68 -8.72 -2.51
C PHE A 21 15.74 -10.23 -2.28
N ALA A 22 16.26 -10.99 -3.24
CA ALA A 22 16.45 -12.43 -3.07
C ALA A 22 17.32 -12.75 -1.84
N PHE A 23 18.47 -12.07 -1.68
CA PHE A 23 19.32 -12.26 -0.51
C PHE A 23 18.63 -11.82 0.80
N LEU A 24 18.11 -10.60 0.85
CA LEU A 24 17.56 -10.02 2.07
C LEU A 24 16.33 -10.80 2.57
N THR A 25 15.46 -11.24 1.67
CA THR A 25 14.21 -11.95 2.04
C THR A 25 14.44 -13.40 2.44
N GLN A 26 15.52 -14.04 1.97
CA GLN A 26 15.89 -15.40 2.39
C GLN A 26 16.84 -15.42 3.59
N GLY A 27 17.57 -14.33 3.81
CA GLY A 27 18.54 -14.18 4.88
C GLY A 27 19.87 -14.90 4.59
N GLY A 28 20.84 -14.67 5.47
CA GLY A 28 22.19 -15.23 5.35
C GLY A 28 23.20 -14.55 6.26
N ALA A 29 24.45 -15.02 6.24
CA ALA A 29 25.54 -14.35 6.93
C ALA A 29 25.71 -12.91 6.41
N ALA A 30 25.94 -11.96 7.31
CA ALA A 30 26.22 -10.58 6.92
C ALA A 30 27.52 -10.53 6.07
N PRO A 31 27.54 -9.84 4.92
CA PRO A 31 28.74 -9.75 4.09
C PRO A 31 29.94 -9.20 4.86
N GLU A 32 30.99 -10.01 4.99
CA GLU A 32 32.23 -9.59 5.64
C GLU A 32 32.97 -8.56 4.78
N THR A 33 33.62 -7.61 5.43
CA THR A 33 34.43 -6.59 4.75
C THR A 33 35.90 -7.01 4.79
N PRO A 34 36.48 -7.52 3.68
CA PRO A 34 37.79 -8.16 3.71
C PRO A 34 38.95 -7.20 3.91
N ASN A 35 38.75 -5.91 3.64
CA ASN A 35 39.77 -4.87 3.79
C ASN A 35 39.20 -3.73 4.66
N PRO A 36 39.75 -3.49 5.86
CA PRO A 36 39.21 -2.50 6.81
C PRO A 36 39.37 -1.04 6.35
N ARG A 37 40.07 -0.79 5.23
CA ARG A 37 40.13 0.52 4.58
C ARG A 37 38.93 0.81 3.68
N LEU A 38 38.08 -0.18 3.43
CA LEU A 38 36.84 -0.02 2.67
C LEU A 38 35.66 0.26 3.60
N PRO A 39 34.61 0.95 3.13
CA PRO A 39 33.35 1.00 3.85
C PRO A 39 32.80 -0.41 4.11
N PRO A 40 32.20 -0.68 5.29
CA PRO A 40 31.57 -1.95 5.58
C PRO A 40 30.56 -2.36 4.50
N LEU A 41 30.59 -3.63 4.09
CA LEU A 41 29.66 -4.16 3.08
C LEU A 41 28.24 -4.32 3.61
N ASP A 42 28.08 -4.50 4.92
CA ASP A 42 26.81 -4.48 5.63
C ASP A 42 26.73 -3.28 6.57
N SER A 43 25.51 -2.87 6.92
CA SER A 43 25.29 -1.80 7.88
C SER A 43 25.62 -2.16 9.33
N GLY A 44 25.65 -3.45 9.66
CA GLY A 44 25.92 -4.02 10.97
C GLY A 44 24.74 -4.01 11.95
N ILE A 45 23.59 -3.41 11.60
CA ILE A 45 22.50 -3.21 12.59
C ILE A 45 21.77 -4.49 12.99
N LEU A 46 21.88 -5.55 12.19
CA LEU A 46 21.35 -6.88 12.52
C LEU A 46 22.43 -7.82 13.09
N GLY A 47 23.66 -7.33 13.27
CA GLY A 47 24.80 -8.15 13.69
C GLY A 47 25.36 -9.02 12.56
N GLY A 48 25.98 -10.15 12.91
CA GLY A 48 26.69 -11.02 11.97
C GLY A 48 25.80 -11.90 11.08
N TYR A 49 24.48 -11.91 11.30
CA TYR A 49 23.53 -12.71 10.54
C TYR A 49 22.27 -11.91 10.23
N ILE A 50 21.89 -11.87 8.96
CA ILE A 50 20.69 -11.21 8.46
C ILE A 50 19.59 -12.25 8.44
N ALA A 51 18.76 -12.29 9.48
CA ALA A 51 17.62 -13.17 9.53
C ALA A 51 16.54 -12.71 8.52
N PRO A 52 15.81 -13.64 7.87
CA PRO A 52 14.77 -13.27 6.91
C PRO A 52 13.60 -12.52 7.57
N ASP A 53 13.25 -12.83 8.82
CA ASP A 53 12.28 -12.08 9.64
C ASP A 53 10.94 -11.75 8.95
N ASN A 54 10.42 -12.69 8.15
CA ASN A 54 9.24 -12.51 7.27
C ASN A 54 9.34 -11.28 6.34
N LEU A 55 10.56 -10.87 5.98
CA LEU A 55 10.82 -9.76 5.10
C LEU A 55 10.19 -10.03 3.73
N THR A 56 9.39 -9.08 3.30
CA THR A 56 8.85 -8.98 1.95
C THR A 56 9.21 -7.60 1.40
N ILE A 57 9.63 -7.57 0.15
CA ILE A 57 9.93 -6.32 -0.56
C ILE A 57 9.12 -6.35 -1.85
N THR A 58 8.10 -5.49 -1.95
CA THR A 58 7.27 -5.35 -3.15
C THR A 58 7.72 -4.13 -3.94
N LEU A 59 8.08 -4.33 -5.21
CA LEU A 59 8.47 -3.26 -6.14
C LEU A 59 7.27 -2.86 -7.02
N SER A 60 6.99 -1.56 -7.03
CA SER A 60 6.00 -0.97 -7.93
C SER A 60 6.57 0.24 -8.67
N VAL A 61 6.06 0.49 -9.87
CA VAL A 61 6.50 1.56 -10.77
C VAL A 61 5.44 2.65 -10.89
N GLY A 62 5.84 3.91 -10.80
CA GLY A 62 4.95 5.06 -10.93
C GLY A 62 4.76 5.50 -12.37
N HIS A 63 3.73 6.33 -12.61
CA HIS A 63 3.45 6.89 -13.94
C HIS A 63 4.66 7.60 -14.56
N SER A 64 5.48 8.29 -13.76
CA SER A 64 6.65 9.02 -14.28
C SER A 64 7.69 8.11 -14.93
N LEU A 65 7.79 6.82 -14.55
CA LEU A 65 8.72 5.89 -15.20
C LEU A 65 8.41 5.65 -16.69
N PHE A 66 7.21 6.00 -17.14
CA PHE A 66 6.74 5.82 -18.52
C PHE A 66 6.86 7.09 -19.36
N ASP A 67 7.65 8.06 -18.94
CA ASP A 67 8.01 9.23 -19.77
C ASP A 67 9.04 8.88 -20.86
N GLU A 68 9.63 9.89 -21.48
CA GLU A 68 10.56 9.73 -22.60
C GLU A 68 11.91 9.10 -22.23
N ARG A 69 12.29 9.06 -20.94
CA ARG A 69 13.64 8.66 -20.48
C ARG A 69 14.02 7.25 -20.94
N PHE A 70 13.07 6.32 -20.85
CA PHE A 70 13.29 4.89 -21.08
C PHE A 70 12.56 4.35 -22.32
N GLY A 71 11.78 5.20 -23.00
CA GLY A 71 10.97 4.79 -24.15
C GLY A 71 9.82 3.83 -23.78
N LEU A 72 9.36 3.85 -22.53
CA LEU A 72 8.36 2.90 -22.03
C LEU A 72 6.92 3.39 -22.19
N ALA A 73 6.68 4.63 -22.63
CA ALA A 73 5.33 5.19 -22.79
C ALA A 73 4.31 4.25 -23.49
N PRO A 74 4.65 3.51 -24.58
CA PRO A 74 3.71 2.59 -25.23
C PRO A 74 3.33 1.36 -24.39
N GLN A 75 4.10 1.10 -23.33
CA GLN A 75 3.95 -0.05 -22.43
C GLN A 75 3.28 0.32 -21.11
N MET A 76 2.86 1.56 -20.94
CA MET A 76 2.22 2.00 -19.71
C MET A 76 0.92 1.22 -19.45
N PRO A 77 0.70 0.70 -18.22
CA PRO A 77 -0.58 0.10 -17.85
C PRO A 77 -1.70 1.13 -18.05
N LYS A 78 -2.80 0.75 -18.68
CA LYS A 78 -3.79 1.68 -19.24
C LYS A 78 -4.41 2.61 -18.22
N LYS A 79 -4.52 2.18 -16.96
CA LYS A 79 -5.13 2.93 -15.86
C LYS A 79 -4.10 3.61 -14.96
N LEU A 80 -2.80 3.42 -15.23
CA LEU A 80 -1.74 4.06 -14.44
C LEU A 80 -1.72 5.55 -14.77
N GLN A 81 -1.80 6.37 -13.73
CA GLN A 81 -1.84 7.82 -13.87
C GLN A 81 -1.18 8.50 -12.69
N LYS A 82 -0.80 9.77 -12.84
CA LYS A 82 -0.35 10.58 -11.71
C LYS A 82 -1.53 10.84 -10.78
N MET A 83 -1.32 10.66 -9.47
CA MET A 83 -2.35 10.98 -8.47
C MET A 83 -2.68 12.47 -8.52
N THR A 84 -3.97 12.79 -8.62
CA THR A 84 -4.51 14.14 -8.48
C THR A 84 -5.22 14.28 -7.15
N ARG A 85 -5.39 15.52 -6.68
CA ARG A 85 -6.07 15.80 -5.41
C ARG A 85 -7.56 15.42 -5.47
N PHE A 86 -8.05 14.82 -4.40
CA PHE A 86 -9.48 14.77 -4.06
C PHE A 86 -9.89 16.01 -3.24
N PRO A 87 -11.20 16.29 -3.05
CA PRO A 87 -11.68 17.51 -2.41
C PRO A 87 -11.06 17.80 -1.03
N ASN A 88 -10.96 16.79 -0.14
CA ASN A 88 -10.42 16.95 1.21
C ASN A 88 -8.88 16.91 1.28
N ASP A 89 -8.18 16.68 0.18
CA ASP A 89 -6.72 16.53 0.19
C ASP A 89 -6.00 17.85 0.49
N SER A 90 -4.95 17.75 1.29
CA SER A 90 -3.95 18.80 1.53
C SER A 90 -2.56 18.25 1.18
N LEU A 91 -2.36 17.90 -0.09
CA LEU A 91 -1.16 17.20 -0.56
C LEU A 91 0.11 18.04 -0.38
N ASP A 92 1.09 17.48 0.32
CA ASP A 92 2.47 17.93 0.31
C ASP A 92 3.20 17.31 -0.90
N ALA A 93 3.72 18.17 -1.78
CA ALA A 93 4.43 17.74 -2.98
C ALA A 93 5.65 16.85 -2.67
N ALA A 94 6.32 17.06 -1.53
CA ALA A 94 7.47 16.24 -1.10
C ALA A 94 7.05 14.80 -0.77
N LEU A 95 5.81 14.59 -0.34
CA LEU A 95 5.25 13.30 0.04
C LEU A 95 4.46 12.61 -1.08
N CYS A 96 4.51 13.15 -2.31
CA CYS A 96 3.71 12.65 -3.43
C CYS A 96 4.58 11.99 -4.52
N HIS A 97 4.04 10.92 -5.11
CA HIS A 97 4.57 10.23 -6.30
C HIS A 97 5.97 9.60 -6.13
N GLY A 98 6.55 9.13 -7.22
CA GLY A 98 7.88 8.53 -7.30
C GLY A 98 7.98 7.70 -8.57
N ASP A 99 9.18 7.55 -9.12
CA ASP A 99 9.39 6.65 -10.27
C ASP A 99 9.20 5.19 -9.88
N VAL A 100 9.63 4.85 -8.67
CA VAL A 100 9.43 3.54 -8.05
C VAL A 100 8.99 3.71 -6.60
N LEU A 101 8.26 2.73 -6.07
CA LEU A 101 7.96 2.59 -4.65
C LEU A 101 8.35 1.19 -4.20
N LEU A 102 8.97 1.12 -3.01
CA LEU A 102 9.25 -0.13 -2.31
C LEU A 102 8.35 -0.21 -1.08
N GLN A 103 7.50 -1.23 -1.02
CA GLN A 103 6.83 -1.60 0.22
C GLN A 103 7.66 -2.69 0.90
N ILE A 104 8.32 -2.32 2.01
CA ILE A 104 9.20 -3.19 2.79
C ILE A 104 8.49 -3.54 4.10
N CYS A 105 8.18 -4.81 4.30
CA CYS A 105 7.49 -5.29 5.51
C CYS A 105 8.25 -6.47 6.11
N ALA A 106 8.49 -6.46 7.42
CA ALA A 106 9.06 -7.56 8.19
C ALA A 106 8.37 -7.62 9.56
N ASN A 107 8.73 -8.59 10.41
CA ASN A 107 8.20 -8.61 11.78
C ASN A 107 8.77 -7.46 12.62
N THR A 108 10.02 -7.05 12.39
CA THR A 108 10.70 -6.00 13.16
C THR A 108 11.10 -4.80 12.31
N GLN A 109 11.17 -3.63 12.96
CA GLN A 109 11.56 -2.38 12.33
C GLN A 109 13.03 -2.41 11.87
N ASP A 110 13.90 -3.05 12.66
CA ASP A 110 15.33 -3.19 12.37
C ASP A 110 15.57 -3.89 11.03
N THR A 111 14.86 -4.98 10.73
CA THR A 111 14.95 -5.68 9.44
C THR A 111 14.52 -4.77 8.28
N VAL A 112 13.44 -4.00 8.46
CA VAL A 112 12.95 -3.05 7.43
C VAL A 112 13.98 -1.95 7.16
N ILE A 113 14.55 -1.36 8.22
CA ILE A 113 15.58 -0.31 8.12
C ILE A 113 16.86 -0.87 7.49
N HIS A 114 17.28 -2.07 7.89
CA HIS A 114 18.44 -2.77 7.34
C HIS A 114 18.31 -2.95 5.84
N ALA A 115 17.18 -3.52 5.38
CA ALA A 115 16.92 -3.74 3.97
C ALA A 115 16.96 -2.44 3.16
N LEU A 116 16.38 -1.36 3.68
CA LEU A 116 16.44 -0.05 3.04
C LEU A 116 17.88 0.47 2.92
N ARG A 117 18.69 0.37 3.98
CA ARG A 117 20.09 0.81 3.97
C ARG A 117 20.94 -0.01 3.00
N ASP A 118 20.69 -1.32 2.92
CA ASP A 118 21.34 -2.21 1.97
C ASP A 118 21.05 -1.79 0.52
N ILE A 119 19.78 -1.52 0.20
CA ILE A 119 19.37 -1.10 -1.14
C ILE A 119 20.04 0.24 -1.50
N ILE A 120 19.94 1.26 -0.64
CA ILE A 120 20.55 2.58 -0.88
C ILE A 120 22.06 2.46 -1.11
N LYS A 121 22.74 1.61 -0.31
CA LYS A 121 24.18 1.38 -0.43
C LYS A 121 24.59 0.81 -1.78
N HIS A 122 23.75 -0.02 -2.39
CA HIS A 122 24.05 -0.66 -3.68
C HIS A 122 23.56 0.16 -4.89
N THR A 123 22.70 1.17 -4.70
CA THR A 123 22.12 1.96 -5.79
C THR A 123 22.45 3.47 -5.73
N PRO A 124 23.63 3.94 -5.29
CA PRO A 124 23.89 5.37 -5.08
C PRO A 124 23.86 6.20 -6.36
N ASP A 125 24.05 5.56 -7.52
CA ASP A 125 24.05 6.15 -8.86
C ASP A 125 22.72 5.98 -9.60
N LEU A 126 21.78 5.23 -9.02
CA LEU A 126 20.54 4.81 -9.70
C LEU A 126 19.25 5.23 -8.96
N LEU A 127 19.29 5.31 -7.63
CA LEU A 127 18.13 5.68 -6.82
C LEU A 127 18.43 6.87 -5.92
N SER A 128 17.43 7.73 -5.78
CA SER A 128 17.39 8.81 -4.78
C SER A 128 16.10 8.68 -3.96
N VAL A 129 16.22 8.77 -2.64
CA VAL A 129 15.05 8.67 -1.75
C VAL A 129 14.23 9.94 -1.89
N ARG A 130 12.97 9.78 -2.34
CA ARG A 130 12.04 10.90 -2.51
C ARG A 130 11.27 11.23 -1.23
N TRP A 131 10.64 10.22 -0.64
CA TRP A 131 9.98 10.28 0.65
C TRP A 131 9.97 8.89 1.28
N LYS A 132 9.70 8.84 2.58
CA LYS A 132 9.62 7.61 3.36
C LYS A 132 8.63 7.79 4.51
N ARG A 133 7.83 6.76 4.74
CA ARG A 133 7.00 6.61 5.94
C ARG A 133 7.12 5.18 6.45
N GLU A 134 7.17 5.05 7.77
CA GLU A 134 7.16 3.76 8.47
C GLU A 134 5.84 3.62 9.21
N GLY A 135 5.41 2.37 9.38
CA GLY A 135 4.17 2.08 10.05
C GLY A 135 4.18 0.70 10.68
N PHE A 136 3.12 0.43 11.42
CA PHE A 136 2.93 -0.79 12.20
C PHE A 136 1.44 -1.17 12.21
N ILE A 137 1.17 -2.41 12.61
CA ILE A 137 -0.17 -2.85 13.03
C ILE A 137 -0.11 -3.20 14.52
N SER A 138 -1.26 -3.38 15.17
CA SER A 138 -1.30 -3.75 16.58
C SER A 138 -0.59 -5.11 16.80
N ASP A 139 0.27 -5.18 17.84
CA ASP A 139 1.11 -6.36 18.11
C ASP A 139 0.28 -7.64 18.31
N HIS A 140 -0.83 -7.56 19.05
CA HIS A 140 -1.73 -8.70 19.26
C HIS A 140 -2.25 -9.27 17.92
N ALA A 141 -2.70 -8.40 17.01
CA ALA A 141 -3.21 -8.80 15.71
C ALA A 141 -2.10 -9.37 14.82
N ALA A 142 -0.90 -8.78 14.83
CA ALA A 142 0.27 -9.29 14.12
C ALA A 142 0.62 -10.72 14.56
N ARG A 143 0.66 -10.96 15.88
CA ARG A 143 0.95 -12.28 16.46
C ARG A 143 -0.13 -13.31 16.20
N SER A 144 -1.37 -12.89 15.95
CA SER A 144 -2.50 -13.78 15.62
C SER A 144 -2.37 -14.46 14.24
N LYS A 145 -1.48 -13.95 13.36
CA LYS A 145 -1.28 -14.42 11.98
C LYS A 145 -2.57 -14.42 11.13
N GLY A 146 -3.31 -13.31 11.19
CA GLY A 146 -4.52 -13.09 10.39
C GLY A 146 -5.82 -13.63 11.00
N LYS A 147 -5.78 -14.12 12.25
CA LYS A 147 -6.99 -14.52 12.98
C LYS A 147 -7.74 -13.34 13.60
N GLU A 148 -7.02 -12.29 13.96
CA GLU A 148 -7.58 -11.05 14.49
C GLU A 148 -7.35 -9.90 13.51
N THR A 149 -8.39 -9.11 13.27
CA THR A 149 -8.29 -7.91 12.44
C THR A 149 -7.46 -6.84 13.16
N PRO A 150 -6.47 -6.22 12.50
CA PRO A 150 -5.72 -5.11 13.07
C PRO A 150 -6.62 -3.97 13.53
N ILE A 151 -6.22 -3.26 14.59
CA ILE A 151 -6.89 -2.05 15.06
C ILE A 151 -6.12 -0.83 14.57
N ASN A 152 -6.79 0.10 13.88
CA ASN A 152 -6.18 1.36 13.45
C ASN A 152 -6.11 2.39 14.60
N LEU A 153 -5.43 3.52 14.39
CA LEU A 153 -5.27 4.55 15.44
C LEU A 153 -6.53 5.37 15.76
N LEU A 154 -7.65 5.14 15.06
CA LEU A 154 -8.97 5.63 15.50
C LEU A 154 -9.67 4.63 16.44
N GLY A 155 -9.05 3.47 16.67
CA GLY A 155 -9.53 2.43 17.57
C GLY A 155 -10.61 1.53 16.96
N PHE A 156 -10.66 1.43 15.62
CA PHE A 156 -11.58 0.54 14.91
C PHE A 156 -10.83 -0.64 14.28
N LYS A 157 -11.49 -1.80 14.20
CA LYS A 157 -11.01 -2.95 13.43
C LYS A 157 -10.93 -2.59 11.94
N ASP A 158 -9.75 -2.74 11.35
CA ASP A 158 -9.45 -2.29 10.00
C ASP A 158 -8.96 -3.45 9.13
N GLY A 159 -9.88 -4.03 8.37
CA GLY A 159 -9.59 -5.19 7.51
C GLY A 159 -10.75 -6.17 7.37
N THR A 160 -11.73 -6.12 8.27
CA THR A 160 -12.86 -7.06 8.39
C THR A 160 -13.55 -7.43 7.09
N ALA A 161 -13.83 -6.44 6.22
CA ALA A 161 -14.57 -6.65 4.97
C ALA A 161 -13.65 -6.80 3.73
N ASN A 162 -12.36 -7.06 3.92
CA ASN A 162 -11.48 -7.36 2.79
C ASN A 162 -11.94 -8.62 2.06
N PRO A 163 -11.75 -8.68 0.73
CA PRO A 163 -11.92 -9.93 0.00
C PRO A 163 -10.95 -10.99 0.54
N ASP A 164 -11.39 -12.25 0.55
CA ASP A 164 -10.57 -13.37 1.02
C ASP A 164 -9.32 -13.55 0.14
N SER A 165 -8.17 -13.20 0.70
CA SER A 165 -6.87 -13.28 0.02
C SER A 165 -6.37 -14.70 -0.24
N GLN A 166 -6.95 -15.72 0.42
CA GLN A 166 -6.63 -17.14 0.18
C GLN A 166 -7.48 -17.74 -0.95
N ASN A 167 -8.47 -17.01 -1.46
CA ASN A 167 -9.30 -17.44 -2.56
C ASN A 167 -8.70 -16.99 -3.90
N ASP A 168 -8.00 -17.92 -4.57
CA ASP A 168 -7.31 -17.66 -5.85
C ASP A 168 -8.21 -17.07 -6.92
N LYS A 169 -9.43 -17.61 -7.10
CA LYS A 169 -10.39 -17.13 -8.10
C LYS A 169 -10.87 -15.72 -7.79
N LEU A 170 -11.09 -15.41 -6.52
CA LEU A 170 -11.47 -14.07 -6.09
C LEU A 170 -10.32 -13.08 -6.30
N MET A 171 -9.08 -13.46 -5.98
CA MET A 171 -7.90 -12.61 -6.21
C MET A 171 -7.63 -12.37 -7.69
N GLN A 172 -7.86 -13.37 -8.56
CA GLN A 172 -7.82 -13.17 -10.01
C GLN A 172 -8.89 -12.17 -10.50
N LYS A 173 -10.09 -12.17 -9.90
CA LYS A 173 -11.15 -11.21 -10.24
C LYS A 173 -10.88 -9.80 -9.69
N VAL A 174 -10.31 -9.70 -8.48
CA VAL A 174 -10.27 -8.45 -7.70
C VAL A 174 -8.92 -7.74 -7.78
N VAL A 175 -7.81 -8.49 -7.66
CA VAL A 175 -6.47 -7.92 -7.40
C VAL A 175 -5.55 -8.05 -8.61
N TRP A 176 -5.46 -9.23 -9.22
CA TRP A 176 -4.48 -9.49 -10.26
C TRP A 176 -4.94 -9.00 -11.63
N VAL A 177 -4.03 -8.40 -12.40
CA VAL A 177 -4.26 -8.17 -13.83
C VAL A 177 -4.25 -9.51 -14.57
N THR A 178 -5.26 -9.73 -15.40
CA THR A 178 -5.50 -10.99 -16.13
C THR A 178 -5.61 -10.73 -17.63
N ALA A 179 -5.44 -11.78 -18.44
CA ALA A 179 -5.34 -11.67 -19.90
C ALA A 179 -6.63 -11.22 -20.61
N ASP A 180 -7.78 -11.33 -19.96
CA ASP A 180 -9.08 -10.85 -20.46
C ASP A 180 -9.21 -9.32 -20.40
N GLN A 181 -8.33 -8.66 -19.64
CA GLN A 181 -8.27 -7.21 -19.56
C GLN A 181 -7.45 -6.68 -20.73
N GLN A 182 -7.84 -5.52 -21.27
CA GLN A 182 -7.13 -4.91 -22.40
C GLN A 182 -5.84 -4.23 -21.93
N GLU A 183 -4.97 -4.89 -21.18
CA GLU A 183 -3.71 -4.36 -20.67
C GLU A 183 -2.51 -4.85 -21.49
N PRO A 184 -1.35 -4.15 -21.47
CA PRO A 184 -0.12 -4.68 -22.05
C PRO A 184 0.23 -6.05 -21.45
N ALA A 185 0.64 -7.01 -22.27
CA ALA A 185 0.82 -8.39 -21.82
C ALA A 185 1.80 -8.57 -20.64
N TRP A 186 2.79 -7.68 -20.50
CA TRP A 186 3.74 -7.73 -19.39
C TRP A 186 3.10 -7.46 -18.03
N THR A 187 1.91 -6.86 -17.98
CA THR A 187 1.21 -6.50 -16.73
C THR A 187 0.53 -7.69 -16.06
N ILE A 188 0.31 -8.80 -16.77
CA ILE A 188 -0.39 -9.98 -16.26
C ILE A 188 0.32 -10.53 -15.01
N GLY A 189 -0.45 -10.73 -13.94
CA GLY A 189 0.06 -11.14 -12.62
C GLY A 189 0.62 -9.99 -11.77
N GLY A 190 0.65 -8.76 -12.30
CA GLY A 190 0.83 -7.54 -11.52
C GLY A 190 -0.49 -7.04 -10.91
N SER A 191 -0.44 -5.90 -10.23
CA SER A 191 -1.61 -5.26 -9.63
C SER A 191 -1.42 -3.75 -9.61
N TYR A 192 -2.48 -2.98 -9.82
CA TYR A 192 -2.45 -1.55 -9.48
C TYR A 192 -2.34 -1.40 -7.97
N GLN A 193 -1.56 -0.43 -7.52
CA GLN A 193 -1.34 -0.10 -6.12
C GLN A 193 -1.67 1.38 -5.90
N ALA A 194 -2.57 1.66 -4.96
CA ALA A 194 -2.83 3.03 -4.51
C ALA A 194 -2.33 3.19 -3.08
N VAL A 195 -1.56 4.26 -2.85
CA VAL A 195 -1.01 4.62 -1.54
C VAL A 195 -1.50 5.99 -1.15
N ARG A 196 -1.97 6.13 0.09
CA ARG A 196 -2.41 7.40 0.66
C ARG A 196 -1.81 7.55 2.06
N LEU A 197 -1.15 8.67 2.29
CA LEU A 197 -0.69 9.09 3.61
C LEU A 197 -1.80 9.93 4.22
N ILE A 198 -2.49 9.40 5.23
CA ILE A 198 -3.70 10.01 5.78
C ILE A 198 -3.45 10.35 7.25
N GLN A 199 -3.36 11.63 7.56
CA GLN A 199 -3.23 12.12 8.93
C GLN A 199 -4.58 12.10 9.64
N PHE A 200 -4.58 11.79 10.93
CA PHE A 200 -5.76 11.80 11.79
C PHE A 200 -5.70 13.00 12.75
N ARG A 201 -6.87 13.58 13.04
CA ARG A 201 -7.06 14.55 14.13
C ARG A 201 -7.36 13.80 15.42
N VAL A 202 -6.37 13.11 15.97
CA VAL A 202 -6.57 12.10 17.04
C VAL A 202 -7.16 12.69 18.32
N GLU A 203 -6.71 13.86 18.77
CA GLU A 203 -7.23 14.46 20.02
C GLU A 203 -8.65 14.99 19.85
N PHE A 204 -9.03 15.36 18.62
CA PHE A 204 -10.39 15.73 18.30
C PHE A 204 -11.29 14.50 18.31
N TRP A 205 -10.86 13.44 17.62
CA TRP A 205 -11.55 12.15 17.59
C TRP A 205 -11.79 11.57 18.98
N ASP A 206 -10.79 11.59 19.86
CA ASP A 206 -10.90 11.05 21.22
C ASP A 206 -11.93 11.78 22.10
N ARG A 207 -12.34 12.99 21.70
CA ARG A 207 -13.38 13.79 22.37
C ARG A 207 -14.73 13.75 21.66
N THR A 208 -14.80 13.11 20.48
CA THR A 208 -16.04 12.86 19.76
C THR A 208 -16.86 11.78 20.45
N PRO A 209 -18.17 11.96 20.65
CA PRO A 209 -19.03 10.93 21.25
C PRO A 209 -18.90 9.57 20.55
N LEU A 210 -18.81 8.48 21.34
CA LEU A 210 -18.70 7.12 20.79
C LEU A 210 -19.80 6.79 19.77
N LYS A 211 -21.03 7.22 20.04
CA LYS A 211 -22.16 7.03 19.11
C LYS A 211 -21.84 7.65 17.75
N GLU A 212 -21.30 8.86 17.72
CA GLU A 212 -20.94 9.56 16.49
C GLU A 212 -19.79 8.85 15.77
N GLN A 213 -18.74 8.43 16.49
CA GLN A 213 -17.64 7.64 15.91
C GLN A 213 -18.17 6.37 15.20
N GLN A 214 -19.09 5.66 15.86
CA GLN A 214 -19.71 4.46 15.30
C GLN A 214 -20.63 4.76 14.13
N THR A 215 -21.39 5.86 14.15
CA THR A 215 -22.21 6.32 13.02
C THR A 215 -21.34 6.65 11.81
N ILE A 216 -20.24 7.37 12.00
CA ILE A 216 -19.30 7.75 10.94
C ILE A 216 -18.76 6.50 10.24
N PHE A 217 -18.35 5.48 10.98
CA PHE A 217 -17.88 4.24 10.39
C PHE A 217 -18.99 3.32 9.88
N GLY A 218 -20.14 3.27 10.55
CA GLY A 218 -21.20 2.30 10.32
C GLY A 218 -20.95 0.93 10.99
N ARG A 219 -20.04 0.85 11.97
CA ARG A 219 -19.72 -0.36 12.73
C ARG A 219 -19.64 -0.08 14.22
N ASP A 220 -19.90 -1.11 15.02
CA ASP A 220 -19.64 -1.12 16.45
C ASP A 220 -18.12 -1.12 16.70
N LYS A 221 -17.63 -0.24 17.58
CA LYS A 221 -16.20 -0.01 17.77
C LYS A 221 -15.52 -1.19 18.48
N GLN A 222 -16.21 -1.81 19.44
CA GLN A 222 -15.66 -2.87 20.27
C GLN A 222 -15.63 -4.20 19.51
N THR A 223 -16.78 -4.61 19.01
CA THR A 223 -16.96 -5.90 18.34
C THR A 223 -16.50 -5.85 16.89
N GLY A 224 -16.54 -4.67 16.27
CA GLY A 224 -16.33 -4.52 14.84
C GLY A 224 -17.53 -4.99 14.02
N ALA A 225 -18.64 -5.43 14.61
CA ALA A 225 -19.83 -5.85 13.87
C ALA A 225 -20.46 -4.67 13.11
N PRO A 226 -21.18 -4.89 11.99
CA PRO A 226 -22.07 -3.86 11.46
C PRO A 226 -23.05 -3.40 12.54
N LEU A 227 -23.42 -2.11 12.53
CA LEU A 227 -24.38 -1.60 13.53
C LEU A 227 -25.69 -2.41 13.48
N GLY A 228 -26.19 -2.78 14.65
CA GLY A 228 -27.38 -3.63 14.80
C GLY A 228 -27.14 -5.14 14.68
N MET A 229 -25.89 -5.58 14.44
CA MET A 229 -25.52 -7.00 14.35
C MET A 229 -24.58 -7.42 15.49
N GLN A 230 -24.17 -8.70 15.55
CA GLN A 230 -23.44 -9.25 16.71
C GLN A 230 -22.01 -9.65 16.39
N HIS A 231 -21.74 -10.19 15.21
CA HIS A 231 -20.41 -10.71 14.87
C HIS A 231 -19.67 -9.77 13.92
N GLU A 232 -18.36 -9.70 14.11
CA GLU A 232 -17.48 -8.86 13.29
C GLU A 232 -17.68 -9.09 11.78
N HIS A 233 -17.77 -10.36 11.38
CA HIS A 233 -17.87 -10.78 9.98
C HIS A 233 -19.31 -10.88 9.48
N ASP A 234 -20.31 -10.43 10.25
CA ASP A 234 -21.67 -10.30 9.76
C ASP A 234 -21.70 -9.33 8.56
N VAL A 235 -22.56 -9.63 7.58
CA VAL A 235 -22.75 -8.83 6.37
C VAL A 235 -23.99 -7.96 6.56
N PRO A 236 -23.88 -6.62 6.48
CA PRO A 236 -25.04 -5.75 6.62
C PRO A 236 -26.00 -5.93 5.44
N ASP A 237 -27.29 -5.98 5.73
CA ASP A 237 -28.36 -5.99 4.74
C ASP A 237 -28.84 -4.55 4.48
N TYR A 238 -28.21 -3.88 3.50
CA TYR A 238 -28.58 -2.52 3.13
C TYR A 238 -29.94 -2.39 2.44
N ALA A 239 -30.48 -3.49 1.88
CA ALA A 239 -31.77 -3.48 1.21
C ALA A 239 -32.94 -3.36 2.20
N SER A 240 -32.79 -3.88 3.42
CA SER A 240 -33.77 -3.72 4.51
C SER A 240 -33.63 -2.41 5.29
N ASP A 241 -32.56 -1.64 5.09
CA ASP A 241 -32.35 -0.30 5.67
C ASP A 241 -32.15 0.78 4.58
N PRO A 242 -33.11 1.00 3.67
CA PRO A 242 -32.94 1.89 2.52
C PRO A 242 -32.78 3.37 2.91
N GLU A 243 -33.28 3.77 4.08
CA GLU A 243 -33.19 5.14 4.61
C GLU A 243 -31.92 5.38 5.45
N GLY A 244 -31.14 4.34 5.74
CA GLY A 244 -29.91 4.45 6.55
C GLY A 244 -30.16 4.77 8.02
N LYS A 245 -31.22 4.22 8.61
CA LYS A 245 -31.56 4.42 10.03
C LYS A 245 -30.64 3.62 10.96
N VAL A 246 -30.12 2.48 10.50
CA VAL A 246 -29.22 1.62 11.27
C VAL A 246 -27.77 1.90 10.89
N ILE A 247 -27.47 1.85 9.58
CA ILE A 247 -26.15 2.19 9.03
C ILE A 247 -26.34 3.38 8.09
N ALA A 248 -25.86 4.55 8.50
CA ALA A 248 -26.09 5.81 7.80
C ALA A 248 -25.67 5.74 6.32
N LEU A 249 -26.42 6.42 5.44
CA LEU A 249 -26.14 6.45 4.00
C LEU A 249 -24.78 7.08 3.67
N ASP A 250 -24.31 7.98 4.53
CA ASP A 250 -23.03 8.68 4.48
C ASP A 250 -21.94 8.03 5.35
N SER A 251 -22.21 6.86 5.94
CA SER A 251 -21.20 6.12 6.70
C SER A 251 -20.10 5.56 5.80
N HIS A 252 -18.87 5.53 6.33
CA HIS A 252 -17.68 5.12 5.61
C HIS A 252 -17.85 3.75 4.91
N ILE A 253 -18.33 2.73 5.63
CA ILE A 253 -18.46 1.39 5.04
C ILE A 253 -19.49 1.33 3.92
N ARG A 254 -20.58 2.11 4.01
CA ARG A 254 -21.72 2.05 3.08
C ARG A 254 -21.42 2.83 1.81
N LEU A 255 -20.73 3.96 1.92
CA LEU A 255 -20.19 4.69 0.78
C LEU A 255 -19.06 3.91 0.09
N ALA A 256 -18.13 3.35 0.86
CA ALA A 256 -17.01 2.58 0.32
C ALA A 256 -17.48 1.37 -0.48
N ASN A 257 -18.44 0.60 0.08
CA ASN A 257 -19.02 -0.57 -0.54
C ASN A 257 -20.54 -0.61 -0.32
N PRO A 258 -21.34 -0.13 -1.29
CA PRO A 258 -22.81 -0.20 -1.22
C PRO A 258 -23.40 -1.63 -1.33
N ARG A 259 -22.57 -2.65 -1.58
CA ARG A 259 -22.95 -4.08 -1.66
C ARG A 259 -24.05 -4.39 -2.69
N THR A 260 -24.02 -3.70 -3.82
CA THR A 260 -24.81 -4.04 -5.00
C THR A 260 -24.00 -4.88 -6.00
N ALA A 261 -24.67 -5.52 -6.96
CA ALA A 261 -24.01 -6.29 -8.01
C ALA A 261 -23.02 -5.42 -8.82
N GLU A 262 -23.35 -4.15 -9.06
CA GLU A 262 -22.49 -3.20 -9.76
C GLU A 262 -21.24 -2.86 -8.95
N SER A 263 -21.39 -2.75 -7.62
CA SER A 263 -20.28 -2.39 -6.72
C SER A 263 -19.23 -3.49 -6.56
N GLU A 264 -19.52 -4.74 -6.92
CA GLU A 264 -18.56 -5.85 -6.91
C GLU A 264 -17.29 -5.54 -7.73
N SER A 265 -17.45 -4.79 -8.82
CA SER A 265 -16.34 -4.39 -9.70
C SER A 265 -15.33 -3.47 -9.01
N SER A 266 -15.72 -2.83 -7.91
CA SER A 266 -14.92 -1.85 -7.16
C SER A 266 -14.32 -2.38 -5.87
N LEU A 267 -14.42 -3.69 -5.61
CA LEU A 267 -13.71 -4.33 -4.52
C LEU A 267 -12.20 -4.16 -4.70
N MET A 268 -11.50 -4.07 -3.57
CA MET A 268 -10.03 -3.96 -3.51
C MET A 268 -9.53 -4.68 -2.26
N LEU A 269 -8.27 -5.10 -2.28
CA LEU A 269 -7.61 -5.64 -1.09
C LEU A 269 -6.85 -4.53 -0.38
N ARG A 270 -7.29 -4.15 0.84
CA ARG A 270 -6.61 -3.15 1.66
C ARG A 270 -5.55 -3.83 2.52
N ARG A 271 -4.38 -3.20 2.63
CA ARG A 271 -3.24 -3.65 3.43
C ARG A 271 -2.56 -2.44 4.08
N GLY A 272 -3.35 -1.64 4.79
CA GLY A 272 -2.89 -0.42 5.45
C GLY A 272 -2.11 -0.68 6.74
N TYR A 273 -1.32 0.31 7.15
CA TYR A 273 -0.56 0.31 8.39
C TYR A 273 -0.79 1.62 9.14
N SER A 274 -0.89 1.59 10.46
CA SER A 274 -0.85 2.79 11.28
C SER A 274 0.52 3.46 11.21
N TYR A 275 0.59 4.78 11.31
CA TYR A 275 1.85 5.48 11.54
C TYR A 275 1.73 6.43 12.74
N SER A 276 2.85 6.62 13.43
CA SER A 276 3.01 7.59 14.51
C SER A 276 4.38 8.22 14.40
N LEU A 277 4.42 9.55 14.39
CA LEU A 277 5.66 10.32 14.25
C LEU A 277 5.85 11.22 15.48
N GLY A 278 5.84 12.53 15.27
CA GLY A 278 6.02 13.53 16.31
C GLY A 278 4.80 14.42 16.44
N VAL A 279 5.06 15.72 16.56
CA VAL A 279 4.04 16.75 16.74
C VAL A 279 4.07 17.68 15.53
N THR A 280 2.90 18.04 15.03
CA THR A 280 2.69 19.00 13.95
C THR A 280 3.06 20.43 14.39
N ASN A 281 3.20 21.35 13.43
CA ASN A 281 3.46 22.77 13.72
C ASN A 281 2.35 23.45 14.55
N SER A 282 1.13 22.89 14.57
CA SER A 282 0.00 23.35 15.38
C SER A 282 -0.07 22.69 16.77
N GLY A 283 0.88 21.83 17.13
CA GLY A 283 0.92 21.17 18.44
C GLY A 283 0.06 19.90 18.56
N GLN A 284 -0.46 19.37 17.45
CA GLN A 284 -1.24 18.12 17.42
C GLN A 284 -0.35 16.91 17.08
N LEU A 285 -0.69 15.73 17.55
CA LEU A 285 0.01 14.48 17.25
C LEU A 285 -0.04 14.15 15.73
N ASP A 286 1.12 13.94 15.11
CA ASP A 286 1.20 13.48 13.72
C ASP A 286 1.11 11.95 13.66
N MET A 287 -0.14 11.47 13.70
CA MET A 287 -0.50 10.07 13.63
C MET A 287 -1.52 9.85 12.52
N GLY A 288 -1.60 8.63 12.02
CA GLY A 288 -2.54 8.34 10.95
C GLY A 288 -2.44 6.94 10.36
N LEU A 289 -2.85 6.85 9.10
CA LEU A 289 -2.87 5.62 8.31
C LEU A 289 -2.01 5.77 7.05
N LEU A 290 -1.08 4.84 6.88
CA LEU A 290 -0.47 4.50 5.60
C LEU A 290 -1.44 3.56 4.89
N PHE A 291 -2.41 4.15 4.19
CA PHE A 291 -3.37 3.36 3.44
C PHE A 291 -2.70 2.83 2.18
N VAL A 292 -2.77 1.51 1.99
CA VAL A 292 -2.31 0.83 0.78
C VAL A 292 -3.40 -0.13 0.33
N CYS A 293 -3.75 -0.11 -0.95
CA CYS A 293 -4.66 -1.09 -1.52
C CYS A 293 -4.20 -1.59 -2.89
N TYR A 294 -4.66 -2.80 -3.21
CA TYR A 294 -4.35 -3.53 -4.44
C TYR A 294 -5.65 -3.87 -5.17
N GLN A 295 -5.63 -3.70 -6.49
CA GLN A 295 -6.76 -3.95 -7.39
C GLN A 295 -6.27 -4.23 -8.81
N HIS A 296 -7.06 -4.98 -9.58
CA HIS A 296 -6.75 -5.29 -10.98
C HIS A 296 -6.92 -4.08 -11.91
N ASP A 297 -7.72 -3.07 -11.52
CA ASP A 297 -7.98 -1.87 -12.28
C ASP A 297 -8.08 -0.67 -11.31
N LEU A 298 -7.18 0.30 -11.45
CA LEU A 298 -7.11 1.47 -10.57
C LEU A 298 -8.38 2.33 -10.63
N GLU A 299 -8.99 2.44 -11.81
CA GLU A 299 -10.20 3.23 -12.04
C GLU A 299 -11.42 2.58 -11.40
N LYS A 300 -11.58 1.27 -11.60
CA LYS A 300 -12.68 0.51 -11.00
C LYS A 300 -12.54 0.37 -9.49
N GLY A 301 -11.33 0.21 -8.97
CA GLY A 301 -11.06 0.09 -7.54
C GLY A 301 -10.97 1.44 -6.83
N PHE A 302 -9.75 1.85 -6.46
CA PHE A 302 -9.50 3.00 -5.60
C PHE A 302 -10.18 4.29 -6.07
N LEU A 303 -10.10 4.64 -7.35
CA LEU A 303 -10.66 5.91 -7.85
C LEU A 303 -12.19 5.95 -7.71
N THR A 304 -12.87 4.86 -8.05
CA THR A 304 -14.32 4.75 -7.91
C THR A 304 -14.74 4.80 -6.43
N VAL A 305 -14.04 4.09 -5.56
CA VAL A 305 -14.35 4.09 -4.11
C VAL A 305 -14.10 5.46 -3.49
N GLN A 306 -12.94 6.08 -3.73
CA GLN A 306 -12.66 7.42 -3.21
C GLN A 306 -13.63 8.46 -3.76
N LYS A 307 -14.09 8.31 -5.01
CA LYS A 307 -15.14 9.19 -5.57
C LYS A 307 -16.46 9.09 -4.79
N ARG A 308 -16.84 7.90 -4.32
CA ARG A 308 -18.01 7.71 -3.44
C ARG A 308 -17.78 8.25 -2.03
N LEU A 309 -16.55 8.19 -1.54
CA LEU A 309 -16.18 8.68 -0.21
C LEU A 309 -16.02 10.20 -0.13
N ASN A 310 -15.94 10.92 -1.27
CA ASN A 310 -15.82 12.37 -1.24
C ASN A 310 -16.99 13.03 -0.49
N GLY A 311 -16.68 13.81 0.54
CA GLY A 311 -17.66 14.47 1.41
C GLY A 311 -18.23 13.57 2.51
N GLU A 312 -17.65 12.39 2.76
CA GLU A 312 -18.04 11.54 3.88
C GLU A 312 -17.79 12.22 5.24
N ALA A 313 -18.54 11.82 6.27
CA ALA A 313 -18.40 12.38 7.62
C ALA A 313 -16.99 12.18 8.22
N LEU A 314 -16.27 11.13 7.80
CA LEU A 314 -14.90 10.87 8.26
C LEU A 314 -13.91 11.97 7.84
N GLU A 315 -14.19 12.75 6.78
CA GLU A 315 -13.32 13.82 6.30
C GLU A 315 -13.06 14.91 7.34
N GLU A 316 -13.93 15.05 8.34
CA GLU A 316 -13.73 15.94 9.47
C GLU A 316 -12.55 15.51 10.37
N TYR A 317 -12.23 14.21 10.39
CA TYR A 317 -11.24 13.64 11.30
C TYR A 317 -9.96 13.20 10.60
N VAL A 318 -9.96 13.17 9.28
CA VAL A 318 -8.83 12.71 8.48
C VAL A 318 -8.40 13.73 7.44
N LYS A 319 -7.11 13.75 7.13
CA LYS A 319 -6.55 14.60 6.09
C LYS A 319 -5.51 13.84 5.26
N PRO A 320 -5.80 13.51 4.00
CA PRO A 320 -4.79 12.98 3.09
C PRO A 320 -3.75 14.04 2.74
N ILE A 321 -2.48 13.72 2.96
CA ILE A 321 -1.33 14.63 2.79
C ILE A 321 -0.29 14.15 1.76
N GLY A 322 -0.39 12.92 1.28
CA GLY A 322 0.58 12.38 0.33
C GLY A 322 0.24 10.99 -0.20
N GLY A 323 1.22 10.38 -0.86
CA GLY A 323 1.11 9.06 -1.49
C GLY A 323 1.17 9.12 -3.02
N GLY A 324 0.56 8.15 -3.70
CA GLY A 324 0.62 8.07 -5.15
C GLY A 324 0.03 6.78 -5.69
N TYR A 325 -0.03 6.71 -7.02
CA TYR A 325 -0.45 5.51 -7.74
C TYR A 325 0.74 4.88 -8.42
N PHE A 326 0.82 3.56 -8.28
CA PHE A 326 1.90 2.74 -8.79
C PHE A 326 1.31 1.46 -9.39
N PHE A 327 2.11 0.76 -10.18
CA PHE A 327 1.80 -0.57 -10.67
C PHE A 327 2.79 -1.55 -10.04
N ALA A 328 2.31 -2.43 -9.16
CA ALA A 328 3.11 -3.50 -8.57
C ALA A 328 3.43 -4.54 -9.66
N LEU A 329 4.73 -4.77 -9.87
CA LEU A 329 5.21 -5.60 -10.97
C LEU A 329 4.80 -7.07 -10.74
N PRO A 330 4.65 -7.87 -11.83
CA PRO A 330 4.49 -9.31 -11.71
C PRO A 330 5.68 -9.95 -10.97
N GLY A 331 5.43 -11.11 -10.38
CA GLY A 331 6.45 -11.88 -9.66
C GLY A 331 7.61 -12.34 -10.57
N VAL A 332 8.80 -12.43 -9.97
CA VAL A 332 9.98 -13.01 -10.61
C VAL A 332 9.85 -14.53 -10.59
N LYS A 333 9.90 -15.18 -11.76
CA LYS A 333 9.59 -16.61 -11.90
C LYS A 333 10.62 -17.51 -11.22
N ASP A 334 11.90 -17.21 -11.43
CA ASP A 334 13.04 -17.97 -10.92
C ASP A 334 14.30 -17.10 -10.93
N ALA A 335 15.44 -17.67 -10.48
CA ALA A 335 16.70 -16.96 -10.35
C ALA A 335 17.32 -16.46 -11.67
N ASN A 336 16.84 -16.93 -12.83
CA ASN A 336 17.27 -16.44 -14.14
C ASN A 336 16.41 -15.26 -14.65
N ASP A 337 15.32 -14.96 -13.94
CA ASP A 337 14.43 -13.85 -14.22
C ASP A 337 14.72 -12.66 -13.28
N TYR A 338 14.14 -11.51 -13.59
CA TYR A 338 14.26 -10.31 -12.76
C TYR A 338 13.02 -9.43 -12.86
N PHE A 339 12.80 -8.58 -11.86
CA PHE A 339 11.65 -7.69 -11.84
C PHE A 339 11.59 -6.82 -13.10
N GLY A 340 10.42 -6.73 -13.73
CA GLY A 340 10.24 -5.91 -14.93
C GLY A 340 10.91 -6.45 -16.19
N SER A 341 11.41 -7.70 -16.20
CA SER A 341 12.02 -8.31 -17.39
C SER A 341 11.07 -8.30 -18.60
N ALA A 342 9.79 -8.63 -18.39
CA ALA A 342 8.77 -8.59 -19.44
C ALA A 342 8.49 -7.16 -19.96
N LEU A 343 8.57 -6.14 -19.09
CA LEU A 343 8.42 -4.73 -19.46
C LEU A 343 9.60 -4.23 -20.31
N LEU A 344 10.82 -4.72 -20.06
CA LEU A 344 12.02 -4.21 -20.73
C LEU A 344 12.36 -4.93 -22.05
N ARG A 345 11.86 -6.16 -22.25
CA ARG A 345 12.10 -6.99 -23.45
C ARG A 345 11.29 -6.59 -24.69
N VAL A 346 10.32 -5.70 -24.54
CA VAL A 346 9.47 -5.18 -25.62
C VAL A 346 10.13 -4.09 -26.45
#